data_AF-A0A529HYA5-F1
#
_entry.id   AF-A0A529HYA5-F1
#
_cell.length_a   1.000
_cell.length_b   1.000
_cell.length_c   1.000
_cell.angle_alpha   90.00
_cell.angle_beta   90.00
_cell.angle_gamma   90.00
#
_symmetry.space_group_name_H-M   'P 1'
#
loop_
_entity.id
_entity.type
_entity.pdbx_description
1 polymer ?
#
loop_
_entity_poly.entity_id
_entity_poly.type
_entity_poly.pdbx_seq_one_letter_code
_entity_poly.pdbx_strand_id
1 'polypeptide(L)'
;MFWTGLSMGALAVAELVALVLLARLLSPNEFGLYSAALIVIKFSAIFQGLGITPAIVQRPVLEERHLRVGYTLSLFLGLTVTALVWALAPAIAGLLRLPELTPIVRAVCFIFLFQGASMV
;
A
#
# COMPACT_ATOMS: atom_id res chain seq x y z
N MET A 1 21.91 -11.16 -5.22
CA MET A 1 21.02 -12.08 -4.47
C MET A 1 21.17 -11.96 -2.96
N PHE A 2 22.38 -12.02 -2.39
CA PHE A 2 22.59 -11.89 -0.93
C PHE A 2 21.98 -10.61 -0.33
N TRP A 3 22.19 -9.46 -0.97
CA TRP A 3 21.64 -8.17 -0.54
C TRP A 3 20.10 -8.15 -0.47
N THR A 4 19.43 -8.59 -1.54
CA THR A 4 17.96 -8.68 -1.60
C THR A 4 17.43 -9.64 -0.54
N GLY A 5 18.07 -10.81 -0.38
CA GLY A 5 17.70 -11.78 0.65
C GLY A 5 17.83 -11.21 2.07
N LEU A 6 18.91 -10.49 2.37
CA LEU A 6 19.09 -9.81 3.65
C LEU A 6 18.03 -8.75 3.89
N SER A 7 17.72 -7.92 2.88
CA SER A 7 16.69 -6.87 3.00
C SER A 7 15.29 -7.43 3.25
N MET A 8 14.90 -8.49 2.52
CA MET A 8 13.60 -9.15 2.70
C MET A 8 13.53 -9.87 4.04
N GLY A 9 14.62 -10.51 4.48
CA GLY A 9 14.71 -11.13 5.80
C GLY A 9 14.55 -10.11 6.93
N ALA A 10 15.26 -8.97 6.83
CA ALA A 10 15.16 -7.89 7.82
C ALA A 10 13.74 -7.30 7.88
N LEU A 11 13.11 -7.07 6.72
CA LEU A 11 11.70 -6.62 6.64
C LEU A 11 10.75 -7.63 7.27
N ALA A 12 10.88 -8.92 6.96
CA ALA A 12 10.03 -9.98 7.52
C ALA A 12 10.18 -10.10 9.04
N VAL A 13 11.39 -9.99 9.57
CA VAL A 13 11.65 -9.97 11.02
C VAL A 13 11.01 -8.74 11.66
N ALA A 14 11.15 -7.55 11.05
CA ALA A 14 10.55 -6.33 11.54
C ALA A 14 9.01 -6.41 11.55
N GLU A 15 8.39 -6.94 10.49
CA GLU A 15 6.95 -7.17 10.42
C GLU A 15 6.47 -8.15 11.50
N LEU A 16 7.21 -9.24 11.74
CA LEU A 16 6.89 -10.20 12.81
C LEU A 16 6.97 -9.56 14.19
N VAL A 17 8.03 -8.80 14.47
CA VAL A 17 8.18 -8.10 15.75
C VAL A 17 7.04 -7.10 15.93
N ALA A 18 6.72 -6.30 14.91
CA ALA A 18 5.60 -5.37 14.94
C ALA A 18 4.27 -6.09 15.20
N LEU A 19 4.02 -7.23 14.54
CA LEU A 19 2.80 -8.03 14.74
C LEU A 19 2.67 -8.53 16.18
N VAL A 20 3.75 -9.06 16.76
CA VAL A 20 3.78 -9.56 18.15
C VAL A 20 3.54 -8.43 19.14
N LEU A 21 4.17 -7.27 18.91
CA LEU A 21 3.98 -6.09 19.76
C LEU A 21 2.54 -5.58 19.67
N LEU A 22 2.01 -5.41 18.45
CA LEU A 22 0.64 -4.96 18.24
C LEU A 22 -0.39 -5.92 18.83
N ALA A 23 -0.17 -7.24 18.73
CA ALA A 23 -1.03 -8.24 19.34
C ALA A 23 -1.06 -8.18 20.88
N ARG A 24 -0.01 -7.63 21.52
CA ARG A 24 0.02 -7.41 22.98
C ARG A 24 -0.52 -6.06 23.40
N LEU A 25 -0.34 -5.03 22.58
CA LEU A 25 -0.75 -3.65 22.90
C LEU A 25 -2.23 -3.40 22.57
N LEU A 26 -2.74 -4.01 21.50
CA LEU A 26 -4.11 -3.80 21.04
C LEU A 26 -5.06 -4.80 21.72
N SER A 27 -6.26 -4.33 22.02
CA SER A 27 -7.37 -5.21 22.37
C SER A 27 -7.79 -6.08 21.18
N PRO A 28 -8.49 -7.21 21.40
CA PRO A 28 -8.97 -8.07 20.32
C PRO A 28 -9.82 -7.34 19.28
N ASN A 29 -10.59 -6.33 19.70
CA ASN A 29 -11.41 -5.51 18.80
C ASN A 29 -10.55 -4.63 17.89
N GLU A 30 -9.58 -3.92 18.48
CA GLU A 30 -8.68 -3.04 17.72
C GLU A 30 -7.78 -3.82 16.76
N PHE A 31 -7.35 -5.02 17.16
CA PHE A 31 -6.60 -5.92 16.28
C PHE A 31 -7.43 -6.37 15.06
N GLY A 32 -8.75 -6.55 15.25
CA GLY A 32 -9.69 -6.81 14.18
C GLY A 32 -9.78 -5.66 13.17
N LEU A 33 -9.89 -4.41 13.65
CA LEU A 33 -9.87 -3.21 12.81
C LEU A 33 -8.55 -3.06 12.05
N TYR A 34 -7.42 -3.27 12.73
CA TYR A 34 -6.09 -3.23 12.12
C TYR A 34 -5.95 -4.25 11.00
N SER A 35 -6.37 -5.50 11.25
CA SER A 35 -6.32 -6.59 10.28
C SER A 35 -7.22 -6.30 9.06
N ALA A 36 -8.42 -5.77 9.29
CA ALA A 36 -9.32 -5.35 8.22
C ALA A 36 -8.72 -4.22 7.37
N ALA A 37 -8.11 -3.21 8.00
CA ALA A 37 -7.42 -2.14 7.30
C ALA A 37 -6.24 -2.68 6.47
N LEU A 38 -5.45 -3.61 7.02
CA LEU A 38 -4.36 -4.27 6.29
C LEU A 38 -4.84 -4.99 5.03
N ILE A 39 -5.99 -5.67 5.08
CA ILE A 39 -6.55 -6.34 3.90
C ILE A 39 -6.84 -5.31 2.80
N VAL A 40 -7.49 -4.20 3.16
CA VAL A 40 -7.79 -3.11 2.21
C VAL A 40 -6.50 -2.53 1.62
N ILE A 41 -5.49 -2.33 2.46
CA ILE A 41 -4.18 -1.78 2.05
C ILE A 41 -3.48 -2.72 1.08
N LYS A 42 -3.32 -3.99 1.47
CA LYS A 42 -2.63 -5.01 0.65
C LYS A 42 -3.34 -5.25 -0.66
N PHE A 43 -4.67 -5.31 -0.66
CA PHE A 43 -5.46 -5.45 -1.88
C PHE A 43 -5.26 -4.26 -2.82
N SER A 44 -5.32 -3.04 -2.29
CA SER A 44 -5.14 -1.81 -3.08
C SER A 44 -3.70 -1.65 -3.61
N ALA A 45 -2.70 -2.13 -2.85
CA ALA A 45 -1.30 -2.10 -3.26
C ALA A 45 -1.02 -2.96 -4.50
N ILE A 46 -1.80 -4.02 -4.75
CA ILE A 46 -1.70 -4.82 -5.98
C ILE A 46 -1.85 -3.93 -7.21
N PHE A 47 -2.80 -2.99 -7.20
CA PHE A 47 -3.04 -2.10 -8.33
C PHE A 47 -1.88 -1.14 -8.58
N GLN A 48 -1.16 -0.72 -7.54
CA GLN A 48 0.03 0.14 -7.70
C GLN A 48 1.24 -0.59 -8.26
N GLY A 49 1.38 -1.88 -7.94
CA GLY A 49 2.46 -2.71 -8.48
C GLY A 49 2.32 -3.02 -9.97
N LEU A 50 1.17 -2.69 -10.59
CA LEU A 50 0.90 -3.00 -11.99
C LEU A 50 1.58 -1.99 -12.93
N GLY A 51 2.62 -2.48 -13.62
CA GLY A 51 2.91 -2.06 -14.98
C GLY A 51 3.97 -0.99 -15.17
N ILE A 52 4.05 0.05 -14.32
CA ILE A 52 4.95 1.19 -14.60
C ILE A 52 6.43 0.82 -14.41
N THR A 53 6.82 0.28 -13.24
CA THR A 53 8.22 -0.10 -12.98
C THR A 53 8.68 -1.22 -13.92
N PRO A 54 7.92 -2.32 -14.12
CA PRO A 54 8.32 -3.37 -15.06
C PRO A 54 8.46 -2.87 -16.50
N ALA A 55 7.59 -1.95 -16.96
CA ALA A 55 7.68 -1.39 -18.31
C ALA A 55 8.90 -0.50 -18.52
N ILE A 56 9.31 0.26 -17.51
CA ILE A 56 10.53 1.08 -17.56
C ILE A 56 11.77 0.18 -17.56
N VAL A 57 11.83 -0.82 -16.67
CA VAL A 57 12.99 -1.74 -16.55
C VAL A 57 13.17 -2.60 -17.80
N GLN A 58 12.09 -2.98 -18.48
CA GLN A 58 12.17 -3.78 -19.71
C GLN A 58 12.53 -2.96 -20.97
N ARG A 59 12.64 -1.63 -20.88
CA ARG A 59 13.01 -0.83 -22.05
C ARG A 59 14.52 -0.89 -22.33
N PRO A 60 14.93 -1.18 -23.58
CA PRO A 60 16.34 -1.27 -23.95
C PRO A 60 17.03 0.10 -24.05
N VAL A 61 16.29 1.16 -24.39
CA VAL A 61 16.79 2.54 -24.44
C VAL A 61 15.92 3.40 -23.52
N LEU A 62 16.55 3.93 -22.47
CA LEU A 62 15.92 4.83 -21.51
C LEU A 62 16.17 6.28 -21.94
N GLU A 63 15.12 7.09 -21.92
CA GLU A 63 15.22 8.54 -22.15
C GLU A 63 14.59 9.23 -20.94
N GLU A 64 15.02 10.44 -20.61
CA GLU A 64 14.44 11.21 -19.49
C GLU A 64 12.93 11.38 -19.61
N ARG A 65 12.40 11.46 -20.84
CA ARG A 65 10.96 11.52 -21.10
C ARG A 65 10.23 10.29 -20.56
N HIS A 66 10.82 9.09 -20.67
CA HIS A 66 10.21 7.85 -20.18
C HIS A 66 10.10 7.85 -18.65
N LEU A 67 11.14 8.33 -17.96
CA LEU A 67 11.12 8.48 -16.50
C LEU A 67 10.07 9.50 -16.05
N ARG A 68 9.99 10.65 -16.72
CA ARG A 68 9.03 11.71 -16.39
C ARG A 68 7.58 11.25 -16.59
N VAL A 69 7.31 10.52 -17.67
CA VAL A 69 5.98 9.93 -17.94
C VAL A 69 5.67 8.84 -16.91
N GLY A 70 6.63 7.98 -16.61
CA GLY A 70 6.51 6.95 -15.57
C GLY A 70 6.13 7.55 -14.22
N TYR A 71 6.88 8.54 -13.76
CA TYR A 71 6.61 9.26 -12.51
C TYR A 71 5.20 9.88 -12.49
N THR A 72 4.83 10.59 -13.57
CA THR A 72 3.52 11.23 -13.67
C THR A 72 2.38 10.20 -13.63
N LEU A 73 2.55 9.06 -14.31
CA LEU A 73 1.59 7.96 -14.28
C LEU A 73 1.50 7.32 -12.89
N SER A 74 2.63 7.13 -12.19
CA SER A 74 2.65 6.55 -10.84
C SER A 74 1.94 7.45 -9.84
N LEU A 75 2.17 8.77 -9.90
CA LEU A 75 1.44 9.74 -9.10
C LEU A 75 -0.06 9.74 -9.42
N PHE A 76 -0.43 9.74 -10.70
CA PHE A 76 -1.83 9.73 -11.11
C PHE A 76 -2.55 8.45 -10.66
N LEU A 77 -1.89 7.30 -10.77
CA LEU A 77 -2.41 6.03 -10.29
C LEU A 77 -2.56 6.03 -8.76
N GLY A 78 -1.55 6.51 -8.03
CA GLY A 78 -1.62 6.67 -6.58
C GLY A 78 -2.80 7.53 -6.15
N LEU A 79 -2.99 8.69 -6.80
CA LEU A 79 -4.12 9.59 -6.55
C LEU A 79 -5.46 8.91 -6.84
N THR A 80 -5.56 8.20 -7.96
CA THR A 80 -6.78 7.49 -8.36
C THR A 80 -7.14 6.41 -7.34
N VAL A 81 -6.17 5.59 -6.92
CA VAL A 81 -6.38 4.55 -5.91
C VAL A 81 -6.76 5.17 -4.56
N THR A 82 -6.07 6.23 -4.11
CA THR A 82 -6.44 6.94 -2.87
C THR A 82 -7.88 7.45 -2.93
N ALA A 83 -8.27 8.13 -4.00
CA ALA A 83 -9.62 8.67 -4.15
C ALA A 83 -10.70 7.58 -4.13
N LEU A 84 -10.46 6.47 -4.85
CA LEU A 84 -11.37 5.33 -4.89
C LEU A 84 -11.50 4.68 -3.52
N VAL A 85 -10.39 4.39 -2.84
CA VAL A 85 -10.42 3.75 -1.51
C VAL A 85 -11.08 4.68 -0.48
N TRP A 86 -10.80 5.99 -0.53
CA TRP A 86 -11.40 6.97 0.37
C TRP A 86 -12.93 7.06 0.21
N ALA A 87 -13.41 7.01 -1.05
CA ALA A 87 -14.83 7.00 -1.38
C ALA A 87 -15.51 5.68 -1.01
N LEU A 88 -14.83 4.55 -1.21
CA LEU A 88 -15.33 3.20 -0.90
C LEU A 88 -15.21 2.84 0.59
N ALA A 89 -14.43 3.56 1.38
CA ALA A 89 -14.23 3.31 2.81
C ALA A 89 -15.53 3.03 3.61
N PRO A 90 -16.61 3.84 3.51
CA PRO A 90 -17.86 3.54 4.22
C PRO A 90 -18.54 2.27 3.72
N ALA A 91 -18.47 1.96 2.43
CA ALA A 91 -19.03 0.73 1.87
C ALA A 91 -18.26 -0.50 2.37
N ILE A 92 -16.93 -0.42 2.43
CA ILE A 92 -16.05 -1.46 2.98
C ILE A 92 -16.36 -1.69 4.47
N ALA A 93 -16.49 -0.61 5.25
CA ALA A 93 -16.85 -0.68 6.67
C ALA A 93 -18.22 -1.34 6.89
N GLY A 94 -19.20 -1.02 6.04
CA GLY A 94 -20.52 -1.65 6.04
C GLY A 94 -20.47 -3.15 5.70
N LEU A 95 -19.70 -3.52 4.68
CA LEU A 95 -19.53 -4.92 4.25
C LEU A 95 -18.89 -5.78 5.35
N LEU A 96 -17.89 -5.24 6.04
CA LEU A 96 -17.16 -5.92 7.12
C LEU A 96 -17.87 -5.82 8.48
N ARG A 97 -18.98 -5.08 8.57
CA ARG A 97 -19.72 -4.79 9.83
C ARG A 97 -18.83 -4.15 10.91
N LEU A 98 -17.89 -3.29 10.49
CA LEU A 98 -16.95 -2.57 11.35
C LEU A 98 -17.08 -1.06 11.10
N PRO A 99 -18.00 -0.34 11.78
CA PRO A 99 -18.25 1.08 11.50
C PRO A 99 -17.02 1.97 11.76
N GLU A 100 -16.21 1.61 12.76
CA GLU A 100 -14.97 2.28 13.15
C GLU A 100 -13.85 2.15 12.09
N LEU A 101 -14.01 1.27 11.10
CA LEU A 101 -13.03 1.05 10.03
C LEU A 101 -12.95 2.24 9.06
N THR A 102 -14.06 2.96 8.86
CA THR A 102 -14.14 4.07 7.89
C THR A 102 -13.05 5.13 8.10
N PRO A 103 -12.91 5.75 9.30
CA PRO A 103 -11.86 6.74 9.53
C PRO A 103 -10.45 6.16 9.42
N ILE A 104 -10.24 4.90 9.80
CA ILE A 104 -8.93 4.23 9.72
C ILE A 104 -8.51 4.06 8.25
N VAL A 105 -9.40 3.51 7.41
CA VAL A 105 -9.12 3.31 5.98
C VAL A 105 -8.87 4.66 5.30
N ARG A 106 -9.65 5.69 5.62
CA ARG A 106 -9.46 7.04 5.07
C ARG A 106 -8.13 7.69 5.50
N ALA A 107 -7.66 7.41 6.71
CA ALA A 107 -6.36 7.90 7.16
C ALA A 107 -5.20 7.15 6.47
N VAL A 108 -5.29 5.82 6.37
CA VAL A 108 -4.18 5.02 5.84
C VAL A 108 -4.13 5.04 4.32
N CYS A 109 -5.22 5.30 3.60
CA CYS A 109 -5.22 5.33 2.13
C CYS A 109 -4.33 6.43 1.52
N PHE A 110 -3.85 7.40 2.31
CA PHE A 110 -2.84 8.36 1.85
C PHE A 110 -1.48 7.72 1.58
N ILE A 111 -1.19 6.53 2.13
CA ILE A 111 0.04 5.77 1.85
C ILE A 111 0.22 5.52 0.35
N PHE A 112 -0.89 5.40 -0.38
CA PHE A 112 -0.92 5.19 -1.83
C PHE A 112 -0.37 6.36 -2.63
N LEU A 113 -0.51 7.60 -2.14
CA LEU A 113 0.12 8.77 -2.77
C LEU A 113 1.64 8.70 -2.64
N PHE A 114 2.13 8.34 -1.45
CA PHE A 114 3.56 8.22 -1.18
C PHE A 114 4.19 7.06 -1.96
N GLN A 115 3.49 5.94 -2.10
CA GLN A 115 3.95 4.83 -2.93
C GLN A 115 4.05 5.23 -4.41
N GLY A 116 3.06 5.97 -4.95
CA GLY A 116 3.12 6.51 -6.30
C GLY A 116 4.30 7.48 -6.50
N ALA A 117 4.62 8.29 -5.49
CA ALA A 117 5.76 9.21 -5.52
C ALA A 117 7.13 8.53 -5.37
N SER A 118 7.20 7.42 -4.63
CA SER A 118 8.44 6.67 -4.36
C SER A 118 8.87 5.74 -5.51
N MET A 119 8.03 5.57 -6.52
CA MET A 119 8.21 4.55 -7.57
C MET A 119 9.29 4.90 -8.61
N VAL A 120 9.82 6.13 -8.60
CA VAL A 120 10.89 6.63 -9.50
C VAL A 120 12.04 7.19 -8.69
#